data_AF-A0A920MHJ7-F1
#
_entry.id   AF-A0A920MHJ7-F1
#
_cell.length_a   1.000
_cell.length_b   1.000
_cell.length_c   1.000
_cell.angle_alpha   90.00
_cell.angle_beta   90.00
_cell.angle_gamma   90.00
#
_symmetry.space_group_name_H-M   'P 1'
#
loop_
_entity.id
_entity.type
_entity.pdbx_description
1 polymer ?
#
loop_
_entity_poly.entity_id
_entity_poly.type
_entity_poly.pdbx_seq_one_letter_code
_entity_poly.pdbx_strand_id
1 'polypeptide(L)'
;MTYQAVIGLEIHVQLKTKSKIFSGASTSFGNEPKTQACAVDLGLPGVLPVLNKEAVMMAIKFGLAVNAQIQNNSIFARKNYFYPDLPKGYQISNLKYR
;
A
#
# COMPACT_ATOMS: atom_id res chain seq x y z
N MET A 1 -14.65 -6.96 -41.10
CA MET A 1 -14.72 -6.26 -39.80
C MET A 1 -13.31 -5.86 -39.42
N THR A 2 -13.10 -4.57 -39.13
CA THR A 2 -11.83 -4.05 -38.59
C THR A 2 -11.96 -3.94 -37.08
N TYR A 3 -11.09 -4.62 -36.34
CA TYR A 3 -11.04 -4.55 -34.88
C TYR A 3 -10.10 -3.44 -34.42
N GLN A 4 -10.35 -2.89 -33.24
CA GLN A 4 -9.49 -1.90 -32.57
C GLN A 4 -9.15 -2.40 -31.16
N ALA A 5 -7.86 -2.38 -30.81
CA ALA A 5 -7.41 -2.74 -29.47
C ALA A 5 -7.58 -1.57 -28.49
N VAL A 6 -8.04 -1.90 -27.27
CA VAL A 6 -8.13 -0.96 -26.13
C VAL A 6 -7.35 -1.59 -24.97
N ILE A 7 -6.33 -0.90 -24.47
CA ILE A 7 -5.39 -1.43 -23.47
C ILE A 7 -5.36 -0.48 -22.26
N GLY A 8 -5.54 -1.07 -21.07
CA GLY A 8 -5.33 -0.41 -19.78
C GLY A 8 -4.22 -1.11 -19.02
N LEU A 9 -3.44 -0.35 -18.25
CA LEU A 9 -2.35 -0.89 -17.42
C LEU A 9 -2.63 -0.58 -15.95
N GLU A 10 -2.41 -1.58 -15.10
CA GLU A 10 -2.38 -1.42 -13.65
C GLU A 10 -0.93 -1.57 -13.19
N ILE A 11 -0.41 -0.54 -12.52
CA ILE A 11 1.00 -0.47 -12.14
C ILE A 11 1.09 -0.34 -10.62
N HIS A 12 1.77 -1.28 -9.99
CA HIS A 12 2.16 -1.20 -8.58
C HIS A 12 3.62 -0.75 -8.47
N VAL A 13 3.87 0.30 -7.67
CA VAL A 13 5.22 0.84 -7.43
C VAL A 13 5.54 0.73 -5.95
N GLN A 14 6.66 0.08 -5.62
CA GLN A 14 7.14 0.01 -4.24
C GLN A 14 7.87 1.30 -3.86
N LEU A 15 7.37 2.01 -2.85
CA LEU A 15 8.01 3.21 -2.33
C LEU A 15 9.27 2.85 -1.54
N LYS A 16 10.38 3.51 -1.84
CA LYS A 16 11.70 3.29 -1.20
C LYS A 16 11.80 3.99 0.16
N THR A 17 10.82 3.72 1.03
CA THR A 17 10.78 4.18 2.43
C THR A 17 11.68 3.31 3.31
N LYS A 18 12.08 3.78 4.49
CA LYS A 18 12.89 2.97 5.44
C LYS A 18 12.07 1.94 6.24
N SER A 19 10.81 2.26 6.52
CA SER A 19 9.88 1.41 7.27
C SER A 19 8.60 1.16 6.48
N LYS A 20 7.87 0.10 6.81
CA LYS A 20 6.62 -0.26 6.15
C LYS A 20 5.54 0.81 6.31
N ILE A 21 4.50 0.72 5.49
CA ILE A 21 3.44 1.74 5.41
C ILE A 21 2.59 1.85 6.70
N PHE A 22 2.42 0.75 7.45
CA PHE A 22 1.57 0.71 8.65
C PHE A 22 2.29 0.20 9.91
N SER A 23 3.60 -0.04 9.84
CA SER A 23 4.41 -0.57 10.93
C SER A 23 5.83 -0.04 10.88
N GLY A 24 6.55 -0.10 12.01
CA GLY A 24 7.94 0.33 12.10
C GLY A 24 8.96 -0.64 11.52
N ALA A 25 8.54 -1.80 11.00
CA ALA A 25 9.45 -2.81 10.48
C ALA A 25 10.14 -2.34 9.18
N SER A 26 11.36 -2.82 8.94
CA SER A 26 12.18 -2.46 7.79
C SER A 26 11.58 -2.94 6.45
N THR A 27 11.93 -2.23 5.38
CA THR A 27 11.62 -2.56 3.97
C THR A 27 12.85 -3.06 3.19
N SER A 28 14.00 -3.24 3.85
CA SER A 28 15.24 -3.59 3.16
C SER A 28 15.20 -4.98 2.52
N PHE A 29 15.64 -5.08 1.27
CA PHE A 29 15.64 -6.33 0.52
C PHE A 29 16.76 -7.29 1.00
N GLY A 30 16.53 -8.60 0.82
CA GLY A 30 17.57 -9.63 0.98
C GLY A 30 17.76 -10.19 2.39
N ASN A 31 16.83 -9.92 3.31
CA ASN A 31 16.89 -10.46 4.67
C ASN A 31 16.28 -11.86 4.76
N GLU A 32 16.69 -12.59 5.80
CA GLU A 32 16.15 -13.92 6.12
C GLU A 32 14.62 -13.90 6.28
N PRO A 33 13.92 -14.99 5.91
CA PRO A 33 12.47 -15.06 5.99
C PRO A 33 11.93 -14.66 7.37
N LYS A 34 10.89 -13.82 7.38
CA LYS A 34 10.14 -13.39 8.57
C LYS A 34 10.94 -12.57 9.61
N THR A 35 12.22 -12.27 9.39
CA THR A 35 13.03 -11.46 10.33
C THR A 35 12.66 -9.98 10.35
N GLN A 36 12.01 -9.50 9.31
CA GLN A 36 11.54 -8.10 9.19
C GLN A 36 10.03 -8.00 9.34
N ALA A 37 9.41 -8.89 10.10
CA ALA A 37 7.99 -8.84 10.43
C ALA A 37 7.80 -8.44 11.91
N CYS A 38 6.76 -7.65 12.18
CA CYS A 38 6.29 -7.36 13.53
C CYS A 38 4.84 -7.82 13.71
N ALA A 39 4.29 -7.68 14.92
CA ALA A 39 2.92 -8.08 15.24
C ALA A 39 1.87 -7.47 14.29
N VAL A 40 2.06 -6.23 13.84
CA VAL A 40 1.17 -5.54 12.87
C VAL A 40 1.22 -6.18 11.49
N ASP A 41 2.41 -6.59 11.05
CA ASP A 41 2.60 -7.23 9.74
C ASP A 41 1.97 -8.61 9.72
N LEU A 42 2.15 -9.34 10.82
CA LEU A 42 1.61 -10.67 11.05
C LEU A 42 0.09 -10.68 11.34
N GLY A 43 -0.54 -9.51 11.49
CA GLY A 43 -1.98 -9.42 11.74
C GLY A 43 -2.41 -10.05 13.07
N LEU A 44 -1.55 -10.03 14.09
CA LEU A 44 -1.87 -10.62 15.39
C LEU A 44 -3.05 -9.89 16.07
N PRO A 45 -3.81 -10.57 16.94
CA PRO A 45 -4.93 -9.95 17.66
C PRO A 45 -4.50 -8.70 18.44
N GLY A 46 -5.31 -7.64 18.38
CA GLY A 46 -5.12 -6.41 19.15
C GLY A 46 -4.17 -5.36 18.54
N VAL A 47 -3.54 -5.65 17.40
CA VAL A 47 -2.63 -4.70 16.74
C VAL A 47 -3.38 -3.60 15.98
N LEU A 48 -2.80 -2.41 15.89
CA LEU A 48 -3.34 -1.26 15.15
C LEU A 48 -2.31 -0.73 14.14
N PRO A 49 -2.75 -0.29 12.94
CA PRO A 49 -1.86 0.28 11.92
C PRO A 49 -1.47 1.72 12.27
N VAL A 50 -0.21 2.10 12.01
CA VAL A 50 0.29 3.48 12.13
C VAL A 50 0.87 3.94 10.80
N LEU A 51 0.25 4.94 10.18
CA LEU A 51 0.60 5.40 8.84
C LEU A 51 2.01 6.00 8.77
N ASN A 52 2.79 5.58 7.77
CA ASN A 52 4.11 6.12 7.48
C ASN A 52 4.02 7.49 6.76
N LYS A 53 4.53 8.54 7.41
CA LYS A 53 4.59 9.91 6.86
C LYS A 53 5.39 9.99 5.55
N GLU A 54 6.51 9.27 5.44
CA GLU A 54 7.36 9.27 4.25
C GLU A 54 6.61 8.70 3.04
N ALA A 55 5.82 7.63 3.25
CA ALA A 55 4.99 7.03 2.22
C ALA A 55 3.97 8.04 1.66
N VAL A 56 3.32 8.83 2.54
CA VAL A 56 2.37 9.89 2.13
C VAL A 56 3.08 10.98 1.32
N MET A 57 4.25 11.44 1.78
CA MET A 57 5.03 12.46 1.07
C MET A 57 5.46 11.98 -0.32
N MET A 58 5.91 10.74 -0.45
CA MET A 58 6.27 10.15 -1.74
C MET A 58 5.06 10.00 -2.67
N ALA A 59 3.89 9.61 -2.13
CA ALA A 59 2.65 9.51 -2.91
C ALA A 59 2.19 10.88 -3.45
N ILE A 60 2.24 11.93 -2.62
CA ILE A 60 1.93 13.30 -3.06
C ILE A 60 2.93 13.76 -4.12
N LYS A 61 4.23 13.52 -3.90
CA LYS A 61 5.29 13.87 -4.86
C LYS A 61 5.07 13.18 -6.22
N PHE A 62 4.71 11.90 -6.21
CA PHE A 62 4.36 11.17 -7.43
C PHE A 62 3.14 11.76 -8.11
N GLY A 63 2.06 12.03 -7.37
CA GLY A 63 0.85 12.66 -7.90
C GLY A 63 1.13 13.99 -8.60
N LEU A 64 1.93 14.87 -7.98
CA LEU A 64 2.35 16.13 -8.60
C LEU A 64 3.20 15.90 -9.85
N ALA A 65 4.11 14.92 -9.84
CA ALA A 65 4.99 14.63 -10.97
C ALA A 65 4.23 14.14 -12.22
N VAL A 66 3.06 13.52 -12.04
CA VAL A 66 2.19 13.05 -13.13
C VAL A 66 1.02 13.99 -13.41
N ASN A 67 1.06 15.22 -12.89
CA ASN A 67 -0.01 16.23 -13.00
C ASN A 67 -1.38 15.72 -12.51
N ALA A 68 -1.40 14.83 -11.51
CA ALA A 68 -2.64 14.39 -10.89
C ALA A 68 -3.19 15.46 -9.95
N GLN A 69 -4.52 15.52 -9.83
CA GLN A 69 -5.18 16.35 -8.83
C GLN A 69 -5.05 15.71 -7.45
N ILE A 70 -4.34 16.38 -6.54
CA ILE A 70 -4.22 15.94 -5.15
C ILE A 70 -5.53 16.23 -4.40
N GLN A 71 -6.08 15.20 -3.77
CA GLN A 71 -7.27 15.33 -2.93
C GLN A 71 -6.88 15.85 -1.55
N ASN A 72 -7.64 16.83 -1.04
CA ASN A 72 -7.43 17.36 0.31
C ASN A 72 -7.80 16.35 1.40
N ASN A 73 -8.77 15.47 1.10
CA ASN A 73 -9.21 14.41 1.99
C ASN A 73 -8.98 13.05 1.32
N SER A 74 -8.37 12.13 2.05
CA SER A 74 -8.17 10.75 1.63
C SER A 74 -8.47 9.80 2.78
N ILE A 75 -9.13 8.69 2.49
CA ILE A 75 -9.57 7.71 3.48
C ILE A 75 -9.00 6.34 3.08
N PHE A 76 -8.33 5.70 4.04
CA PHE A 76 -7.96 4.30 3.91
C PHE A 76 -9.18 3.41 4.15
N ALA A 77 -9.42 2.48 3.23
CA ALA A 77 -10.44 1.44 3.28
C ALA A 77 -9.80 0.05 3.43
N ARG A 78 -10.62 -0.93 3.85
CA ARG A 78 -10.23 -2.33 3.93
C ARG A 78 -10.75 -3.07 2.70
N LYS A 79 -9.85 -3.57 1.85
CA LYS A 79 -10.16 -4.47 0.74
C LYS A 79 -10.06 -5.91 1.26
N ASN A 80 -11.20 -6.53 1.55
CA ASN A 80 -11.26 -7.84 2.22
C ASN A 80 -11.14 -8.98 1.20
N TYR A 81 -10.23 -9.91 1.43
CA TYR A 81 -10.08 -11.17 0.69
C TYR A 81 -9.15 -12.11 1.48
N PHE A 82 -9.33 -13.42 1.30
CA PHE A 82 -8.52 -14.42 1.99
C PHE A 82 -7.40 -14.90 1.09
N TYR A 83 -6.16 -14.77 1.58
CA TYR A 83 -5.00 -15.38 0.95
C TYR A 83 -3.90 -15.59 2.01
N PRO A 84 -3.10 -16.68 1.96
CA PRO A 84 -2.10 -16.98 2.99
C PRO A 84 -1.02 -15.92 3.20
N ASP A 85 -0.72 -15.10 2.20
CA ASP A 85 0.25 -13.99 2.30
C ASP A 85 -0.33 -12.69 2.87
N LEU A 86 -1.63 -12.68 3.19
CA LEU A 86 -2.37 -11.52 3.69
C LEU A 86 -2.91 -11.81 5.09
N PRO A 87 -2.08 -11.65 6.15
CA PRO A 87 -2.39 -12.18 7.48
C PRO A 87 -3.64 -11.59 8.14
N LYS A 88 -4.04 -10.38 7.72
CA LYS A 88 -5.19 -9.67 8.29
C LYS A 88 -6.54 -10.07 7.68
N GLY A 89 -6.55 -10.84 6.57
CA GLY A 89 -7.77 -11.08 5.78
C GLY A 89 -8.31 -9.85 5.03
N TYR A 90 -7.56 -8.74 5.07
CA TYR A 90 -7.81 -7.55 4.28
C TYR A 90 -6.52 -6.76 4.03
N GLN A 91 -6.48 -6.10 2.89
CA GLN A 91 -5.46 -5.12 2.55
C GLN A 91 -5.99 -3.72 2.90
N ILE A 92 -5.17 -2.92 3.58
CA ILE A 92 -5.46 -1.50 3.75
C ILE A 92 -5.07 -0.80 2.44
N SER A 93 -6.04 -0.21 1.76
CA SER A 93 -5.87 0.49 0.47
C SER A 93 -6.74 1.74 0.45
N ASN A 94 -6.70 2.52 -0.63
CA ASN A 94 -7.64 3.61 -0.83
C ASN A 94 -8.85 3.08 -1.61
N LEU A 95 -10.06 3.41 -1.18
CA LEU A 95 -11.27 3.27 -1.98
C LEU A 95 -12.03 4.58 -1.89
N LYS A 96 -12.45 5.12 -3.03
CA LYS A 96 -13.19 6.38 -3.07
C LYS A 96 -14.54 6.18 -2.37
N TYR A 97 -14.78 6.92 -1.29
CA TYR A 97 -16.13 7.17 -0.77
C TYR A 97 -16.50 8.61 -1.09
N ARG A 98 -17.29 8.78 -2.16
CA ARG A 98 -17.90 10.02 -2.68
C ARG A 98 -16.95 11.18 -2.96
#